data_AF-A0A7J9ITR8-F1
#
_entry.id   AF-A0A7J9ITR8-F1
#
_cell.length_a   1.000
_cell.length_b   1.000
_cell.length_c   1.000
_cell.angle_alpha   90.00
_cell.angle_beta   90.00
_cell.angle_gamma   90.00
#
_symmetry.space_group_name_H-M   'P 1'
#
loop_
_entity.id
_entity.type
_entity.pdbx_description
1 polymer ?
#
loop_
_entity_poly.entity_id
_entity_poly.type
_entity_poly.pdbx_seq_one_letter_code
_entity_poly.pdbx_strand_id
1 'polypeptide(L)'
;MKLQISVLDSSAAGGWLASLCVAGFTAIAIRKIVKTEMVDAEPMAKPSSFAPIEFWTWGGIFLASFVSAIFYPTALGTTARTCLPFLLASTVLGYMVGSGLPSAVKKVLHPIICCALSADLAAVAFGYISQSGVDAVLGDYLTKVSSNPGAGDILMGFLGSVILSFAFSMFKQRKLVKRHAAEIFISIILSSLFSLYSTALVGRLVGLEPSLTVSILPRCITVALALSIVSLFEGANSSLTAAAVVVTGLIGANFVQATLDKLRFRDPIARGIATASSAHGLGTAALSAKEPEALPFCAIAYGLTGIFGSLFCSVPVIRQSLLAIVG
;
A
#
# COMPACT_ATOMS: atom_id res chain seq x y z
N MET A 1 12.18 11.13 17.51
CA MET A 1 12.08 10.76 16.08
C MET A 1 12.87 9.50 15.71
N LYS A 2 14.22 9.43 15.79
CA LYS A 2 14.97 8.19 15.45
C LYS A 2 14.57 6.95 16.26
N LEU A 3 14.33 7.11 17.57
CA LEU A 3 13.88 6.01 18.44
C LEU A 3 12.49 5.48 18.03
N GLN A 4 11.57 6.36 17.66
CA GLN A 4 10.22 6.00 17.23
C GLN A 4 10.19 5.31 15.86
N ILE A 5 11.10 5.69 14.94
CA ILE A 5 11.23 5.04 13.63
C ILE A 5 11.79 3.61 13.78
N SER A 6 12.84 3.42 14.57
CA SER A 6 13.40 2.08 14.86
C SER A 6 12.39 1.14 15.50
N VAL A 7 11.55 1.68 16.37
CA VAL A 7 10.46 0.97 17.05
C VAL A 7 9.32 0.65 16.09
N LEU A 8 9.00 1.56 15.17
CA LEU A 8 8.04 1.33 14.10
C LEU A 8 8.49 0.20 13.17
N ASP A 9 9.77 0.16 12.79
CA ASP A 9 10.32 -0.90 11.94
C ASP A 9 10.28 -2.27 12.63
N SER A 10 10.63 -2.32 13.91
CA SER A 10 10.64 -3.55 14.70
C SER A 10 9.22 -4.08 14.95
N SER A 11 8.27 -3.18 15.24
CA SER A 11 6.86 -3.53 15.40
C SER A 11 6.18 -3.89 14.08
N ALA A 12 6.54 -3.24 12.97
CA ALA A 12 6.07 -3.58 11.63
C ALA A 12 6.56 -4.97 11.21
N ALA A 13 7.84 -5.30 11.43
CA ALA A 13 8.40 -6.61 11.09
C ALA A 13 7.80 -7.73 11.95
N GLY A 14 7.76 -7.56 13.28
CA GLY A 14 7.20 -8.54 14.20
C GLY A 14 5.70 -8.74 13.98
N GLY A 15 4.96 -7.64 13.84
CA GLY A 15 3.55 -7.68 13.51
C GLY A 15 3.29 -8.30 12.13
N TRP A 16 4.10 -8.00 11.12
CA TRP A 16 3.98 -8.59 9.78
C TRP A 16 4.09 -10.11 9.86
N LEU A 17 5.13 -10.60 10.53
CA LEU A 17 5.34 -12.03 10.74
C LEU A 17 4.16 -12.68 11.48
N ALA A 18 3.66 -12.03 12.53
CA ALA A 18 2.52 -12.53 13.30
C ALA A 18 1.25 -12.63 12.44
N SER A 19 0.91 -11.58 11.68
CA SER A 19 -0.24 -11.60 10.77
C SER A 19 -0.09 -12.65 9.66
N LEU A 20 1.12 -12.81 9.11
CA LEU A 20 1.44 -13.84 8.12
C LEU A 20 1.22 -15.25 8.67
N CYS A 21 1.72 -15.52 9.88
CA CYS A 21 1.54 -16.80 10.55
C CYS A 21 0.06 -17.08 10.81
N VAL A 22 -0.68 -16.13 11.39
CA VAL A 22 -2.11 -16.31 11.69
C VAL A 22 -2.90 -16.58 10.42
N ALA A 23 -2.69 -15.79 9.35
CA ALA A 23 -3.38 -15.98 8.09
C ALA A 23 -3.06 -17.35 7.46
N GLY A 24 -1.79 -17.73 7.38
CA GLY A 24 -1.38 -18.96 6.70
C GLY A 24 -1.69 -20.24 7.48
N PHE A 25 -1.47 -20.27 8.80
CA PHE A 25 -1.85 -21.43 9.61
C PHE A 25 -3.37 -21.62 9.64
N THR A 26 -4.14 -20.52 9.70
CA THR A 26 -5.60 -20.59 9.60
C THR A 26 -6.02 -21.17 8.25
N ALA A 27 -5.45 -20.67 7.14
CA ALA A 27 -5.77 -21.19 5.81
C ALA A 27 -5.46 -22.69 5.69
N ILE A 28 -4.31 -23.15 6.18
CA ILE A 28 -3.94 -24.57 6.18
C ILE A 28 -4.89 -25.39 7.06
N ALA A 29 -5.25 -24.89 8.24
CA ALA A 29 -6.14 -25.59 9.17
C ALA A 29 -7.53 -25.77 8.57
N ILE A 30 -8.12 -24.70 8.04
CA ILE A 30 -9.44 -24.77 7.40
C ILE A 30 -9.41 -25.66 6.16
N ARG A 31 -8.34 -25.58 5.37
CA ARG A 31 -8.20 -26.43 4.19
C ARG A 31 -8.16 -27.93 4.53
N LYS A 32 -7.50 -28.32 5.62
CA LYS A 32 -7.50 -29.71 6.11
C LYS A 32 -8.90 -30.19 6.52
N ILE A 33 -9.75 -29.28 6.99
CA ILE A 33 -11.12 -29.58 7.40
C ILE A 33 -12.03 -29.72 6.17
N VAL A 34 -11.98 -28.75 5.24
CA VAL A 34 -12.92 -28.66 4.12
C VAL A 34 -12.53 -29.58 2.94
N LYS A 35 -11.24 -29.93 2.81
CA LYS A 35 -10.69 -30.82 1.76
C LYS A 35 -11.09 -30.41 0.33
N THR A 36 -11.14 -29.11 0.04
CA THR A 36 -11.36 -28.62 -1.32
C THR A 36 -10.24 -29.07 -2.26
N GLU A 37 -10.61 -29.67 -3.39
CA GLU A 37 -9.68 -29.98 -4.47
C GLU A 37 -9.09 -28.71 -5.08
N MET A 38 -7.77 -28.71 -5.30
CA MET A 38 -7.13 -27.65 -6.07
C MET A 38 -7.52 -27.77 -7.53
N VAL A 39 -7.94 -26.66 -8.10
CA VAL A 39 -7.97 -26.48 -9.53
C VAL A 39 -7.07 -25.30 -9.84
N ASP A 40 -6.29 -25.44 -10.92
CA ASP A 40 -5.41 -24.40 -11.39
C ASP A 40 -6.23 -23.14 -11.65
N ALA A 41 -5.83 -22.06 -10.99
CA ALA A 41 -6.47 -20.79 -11.18
C ALA A 41 -6.15 -20.25 -12.59
N GLU A 42 -7.12 -19.59 -13.23
CA GLU A 42 -6.90 -19.02 -14.56
C GLU A 42 -5.71 -18.06 -14.54
N PRO A 43 -4.76 -18.20 -15.48
CA PRO A 43 -3.56 -17.37 -15.50
C PRO A 43 -3.93 -15.90 -15.65
N MET A 44 -3.51 -15.08 -14.69
CA MET A 44 -3.67 -13.63 -14.80
C MET A 44 -2.62 -13.08 -15.76
N ALA A 45 -3.06 -12.28 -16.73
CA ALA A 45 -2.16 -11.61 -17.66
C ALA A 45 -1.18 -10.70 -16.92
N LYS A 46 0.10 -10.79 -17.27
CA LYS A 46 1.12 -9.87 -16.76
C LYS A 46 0.83 -8.45 -17.30
N PRO A 47 0.95 -7.40 -16.49
CA PRO A 47 0.83 -6.03 -17.00
C PRO A 47 1.86 -5.79 -18.12
N SER A 48 1.43 -5.10 -19.19
CA SER A 48 2.29 -4.73 -20.31
C SER A 48 3.39 -3.77 -19.86
N SER A 49 4.58 -3.90 -20.44
CA SER A 49 5.66 -2.93 -20.23
C SER A 49 5.32 -1.58 -20.87
N PHE A 50 5.85 -0.51 -20.29
CA PHE A 50 5.74 0.83 -20.85
C PHE A 50 6.46 0.95 -22.20
N ALA A 51 5.84 1.63 -23.15
CA ALA A 51 6.39 1.92 -24.46
C ALA A 51 7.33 3.14 -24.39
N PRO A 52 8.40 3.21 -25.23
CA PRO A 52 9.31 4.35 -25.25
C PRO A 52 8.62 5.70 -25.45
N ILE A 53 7.54 5.73 -26.25
CA ILE A 53 6.75 6.94 -26.49
C ILE A 53 6.14 7.51 -25.20
N GLU A 54 5.77 6.67 -24.24
CA GLU A 54 5.22 7.11 -22.95
C GLU A 54 6.30 7.83 -22.14
N PHE A 55 7.54 7.33 -22.15
CA PHE A 55 8.66 7.99 -21.47
C PHE A 55 8.95 9.36 -22.06
N TRP A 56 8.97 9.48 -23.38
CA TRP A 56 9.18 10.76 -24.06
C TRP A 56 8.05 11.75 -23.80
N THR A 57 6.81 11.27 -23.76
CA THR A 57 5.63 12.12 -23.49
C THR A 57 5.69 12.68 -22.07
N TRP A 58 5.89 11.83 -21.06
CA TRP A 58 5.99 12.29 -19.67
C TRP A 58 7.25 13.12 -19.41
N GLY A 59 8.37 12.78 -20.04
CA GLY A 59 9.59 13.58 -19.99
C GLY A 59 9.42 14.98 -20.60
N GLY A 60 8.72 15.07 -21.73
CA GLY A 60 8.37 16.34 -22.37
C GLY A 60 7.45 17.19 -21.49
N ILE A 61 6.40 16.60 -20.91
CA ILE A 61 5.50 17.28 -19.97
C ILE A 61 6.30 17.81 -18.78
N PHE A 62 7.14 16.96 -18.17
CA PHE A 62 7.99 17.34 -17.04
C PHE A 62 8.85 18.56 -17.40
N LEU A 63 9.63 18.49 -18.47
CA LEU A 63 10.56 19.56 -18.83
C LEU A 63 9.83 20.87 -19.17
N ALA A 64 8.79 20.80 -20.00
CA ALA A 64 8.04 21.98 -20.43
C ALA A 64 7.37 22.69 -19.25
N SER A 65 6.72 21.93 -18.37
CA SER A 65 6.03 22.51 -17.20
C SER A 65 6.99 22.94 -16.10
N PHE A 66 8.12 22.25 -15.89
CA PHE A 66 9.16 22.65 -14.94
C PHE A 66 9.79 23.99 -15.34
N VAL A 67 10.17 24.13 -16.62
CA VAL A 67 10.73 25.38 -17.14
C VAL A 67 9.70 26.51 -17.09
N SER A 68 8.46 26.24 -17.50
CA SER A 68 7.38 27.23 -17.42
C SER A 68 7.13 27.70 -15.99
N ALA A 69 7.19 26.80 -14.99
CA ALA A 69 6.98 27.14 -13.59
C ALA A 69 8.11 28.03 -13.02
N ILE A 70 9.34 27.92 -13.55
CA ILE A 70 10.45 28.79 -13.15
C ILE A 70 10.24 30.23 -13.65
N PHE A 71 9.91 30.39 -14.93
CA PHE A 71 9.76 31.72 -15.53
C PHE A 71 8.43 32.40 -15.21
N TYR A 72 7.36 31.60 -15.04
CA TYR A 72 6.00 32.09 -14.83
C TYR A 72 5.33 31.32 -13.69
N PRO A 73 5.72 31.54 -12.42
CA PRO A 73 5.32 30.72 -11.27
C PRO A 73 3.81 30.70 -10.98
N THR A 74 3.06 31.69 -11.48
CA THR A 74 1.59 31.78 -11.34
C THR A 74 0.86 31.73 -12.67
N ALA A 75 1.46 31.17 -13.73
CA ALA A 75 0.87 31.08 -15.06
C ALA A 75 -0.53 30.42 -15.06
N LEU A 76 -0.75 29.46 -14.18
CA LEU A 76 -2.03 28.76 -14.01
C LEU A 76 -2.87 29.30 -12.83
N GLY A 77 -2.62 30.56 -12.45
CA GLY A 77 -3.31 31.31 -11.40
C GLY A 77 -2.66 31.19 -10.03
N THR A 78 -2.17 30.00 -9.67
CA THR A 78 -1.49 29.74 -8.38
C THR A 78 -0.19 28.98 -8.59
N THR A 79 0.70 29.03 -7.60
CA THR A 79 1.96 28.28 -7.61
C THR A 79 1.70 26.77 -7.65
N ALA A 80 0.79 26.27 -6.79
CA ALA A 80 0.38 24.86 -6.78
C ALA A 80 -0.10 24.35 -8.15
N ARG A 81 -1.00 25.08 -8.82
CA ARG A 81 -1.50 24.66 -10.15
C ARG A 81 -0.42 24.70 -11.21
N THR A 82 0.51 25.65 -11.12
CA THR A 82 1.62 25.76 -12.06
C THR A 82 2.65 24.65 -11.83
N CYS A 83 2.87 24.23 -10.58
CA CYS A 83 3.79 23.15 -10.23
C CYS A 83 3.20 21.74 -10.44
N LEU A 84 1.86 21.61 -10.39
CA LEU A 84 1.15 20.34 -10.51
C LEU A 84 1.63 19.47 -11.69
N PRO A 85 1.74 19.96 -12.94
CA PRO A 85 2.04 19.09 -14.07
C PRO A 85 3.43 18.46 -14.00
N PHE A 86 4.46 19.21 -13.58
CA PHE A 86 5.81 18.66 -13.49
C PHE A 86 5.96 17.74 -12.29
N LEU A 87 5.34 18.09 -11.15
CA LEU A 87 5.36 17.24 -9.96
C LEU A 87 4.65 15.90 -10.22
N LEU A 88 3.50 15.94 -10.90
CA LEU A 88 2.78 14.74 -11.32
C LEU A 88 3.60 13.93 -12.32
N ALA A 89 4.18 14.58 -13.35
CA ALA A 89 5.01 13.92 -14.34
C ALA A 89 6.25 13.26 -13.70
N SER A 90 6.88 13.92 -12.72
CA SER A 90 8.00 13.35 -11.98
C SER A 90 7.60 12.07 -11.23
N THR A 91 6.47 12.07 -10.53
CA THR A 91 5.97 10.88 -9.83
C THR A 91 5.71 9.72 -10.81
N VAL A 92 5.14 10.00 -11.99
CA VAL A 92 4.88 8.99 -13.03
C VAL A 92 6.18 8.46 -13.62
N LEU A 93 7.13 9.33 -13.98
CA LEU A 93 8.45 8.94 -14.48
C LEU A 93 9.20 8.08 -13.46
N GLY A 94 9.15 8.44 -12.18
CA GLY A 94 9.69 7.64 -11.08
C GLY A 94 9.12 6.23 -11.04
N TYR A 95 7.79 6.09 -11.21
CA TYR A 95 7.15 4.77 -11.32
C TYR A 95 7.64 3.98 -12.52
N MET A 96 7.67 4.61 -13.70
CA MET A 96 8.06 3.96 -14.96
C MET A 96 9.51 3.46 -14.89
N VAL A 97 10.44 4.31 -14.44
CA VAL A 97 11.85 3.93 -14.22
C VAL A 97 11.96 2.81 -13.19
N GLY A 98 11.31 2.96 -12.02
CA GLY A 98 11.35 1.94 -10.97
C GLY A 98 10.78 0.59 -11.40
N SER A 99 9.72 0.59 -12.20
CA SER A 99 9.11 -0.62 -12.75
C SER A 99 10.02 -1.33 -13.77
N GLY A 100 10.92 -0.60 -14.44
CA GLY A 100 11.90 -1.12 -15.38
C GLY A 100 13.16 -1.71 -14.73
N LEU A 101 13.40 -1.46 -13.44
CA LEU A 101 14.63 -1.89 -12.76
C LEU A 101 14.79 -3.43 -12.71
N PRO A 102 16.03 -3.95 -12.68
CA PRO A 102 16.30 -5.36 -12.46
C PRO A 102 15.74 -5.85 -11.12
N SER A 103 15.39 -7.14 -11.03
CA SER A 103 14.80 -7.75 -9.83
C SER A 103 15.67 -7.62 -8.57
N ALA A 104 16.99 -7.62 -8.72
CA ALA A 104 17.93 -7.40 -7.61
C ALA A 104 17.81 -5.97 -7.04
N VAL A 105 17.69 -4.97 -7.90
CA VAL A 105 17.60 -3.56 -7.52
C VAL A 105 16.23 -3.25 -6.93
N LYS A 106 15.16 -3.86 -7.46
CA LYS A 106 13.77 -3.70 -6.98
C LYS A 106 13.55 -4.09 -5.52
N LYS A 107 14.42 -4.92 -4.94
CA LYS A 107 14.39 -5.24 -3.50
C LYS A 107 14.65 -4.02 -2.62
N VAL A 108 15.43 -3.06 -3.12
CA VAL A 108 15.81 -1.85 -2.40
C VAL A 108 15.10 -0.62 -2.99
N LEU A 109 15.18 -0.43 -4.31
CA LEU A 109 14.50 0.64 -5.04
C LEU A 109 13.20 0.11 -5.65
N HIS A 110 12.22 -0.16 -4.78
CA HIS A 110 10.88 -0.51 -5.20
C HIS A 110 10.27 0.66 -6.02
N PRO A 111 9.41 0.42 -7.03
CA PRO A 111 8.77 1.48 -7.82
C PRO A 111 8.17 2.62 -6.98
N ILE A 112 7.56 2.30 -5.84
CA ILE A 112 7.01 3.30 -4.90
C ILE A 112 8.10 4.22 -4.33
N ILE A 113 9.27 3.68 -3.99
CA ILE A 113 10.41 4.46 -3.51
C ILE A 113 10.94 5.34 -4.64
N CYS A 114 11.00 4.81 -5.87
CA CYS A 114 11.39 5.59 -7.05
C CYS A 114 10.43 6.77 -7.31
N CYS A 115 9.12 6.58 -7.14
CA CYS A 115 8.14 7.67 -7.21
C CYS A 115 8.44 8.77 -6.20
N ALA A 116 8.63 8.40 -4.92
CA ALA A 116 8.91 9.35 -3.85
C ALA A 116 10.21 10.11 -4.10
N LEU A 117 11.30 9.38 -4.40
CA LEU A 117 12.60 9.99 -4.69
C LEU A 117 12.55 10.92 -5.90
N SER A 118 11.83 10.55 -6.95
CA SER A 118 11.69 11.39 -8.14
C SER A 118 10.91 12.67 -7.84
N ALA A 119 9.78 12.56 -7.11
CA ALA A 119 8.97 13.70 -6.72
C ALA A 119 9.76 14.66 -5.79
N ASP A 120 10.44 14.11 -4.79
CA ASP A 120 11.27 14.88 -3.86
C ASP A 120 12.44 15.54 -4.58
N LEU A 121 13.12 14.84 -5.49
CA LEU A 121 14.23 15.42 -6.26
C LEU A 121 13.75 16.57 -7.16
N ALA A 122 12.57 16.43 -7.78
CA ALA A 122 11.97 17.50 -8.57
C ALA A 122 11.59 18.71 -7.70
N ALA A 123 11.02 18.46 -6.51
CA ALA A 123 10.69 19.51 -5.56
C ALA A 123 11.94 20.23 -5.03
N VAL A 124 12.99 19.49 -4.73
CA VAL A 124 14.29 20.01 -4.31
C VAL A 124 14.93 20.85 -5.42
N ALA A 125 15.01 20.31 -6.64
CA ALA A 125 15.56 21.03 -7.78
C ALA A 125 14.80 22.33 -8.05
N PHE A 126 13.47 22.27 -8.08
CA PHE A 126 12.64 23.46 -8.27
C PHE A 126 12.84 24.46 -7.14
N GLY A 127 12.72 24.04 -5.87
CA GLY A 127 12.84 24.91 -4.71
C GLY A 127 14.20 25.60 -4.57
N TYR A 128 15.28 24.95 -5.00
CA TYR A 128 16.61 25.57 -5.09
C TYR A 128 16.71 26.58 -6.24
N ILE A 129 16.15 26.28 -7.42
CA ILE A 129 16.21 27.17 -8.57
C ILE A 129 15.31 28.41 -8.38
N SER A 130 14.09 28.21 -7.88
CA SER A 130 13.12 29.27 -7.63
C SER A 130 13.39 30.07 -6.34
N GLN A 131 14.32 29.60 -5.50
CA GLN A 131 14.59 30.15 -4.15
C GLN A 131 13.35 30.15 -3.23
N SER A 132 12.32 29.35 -3.54
CA SER A 132 11.13 29.22 -2.69
C SER A 132 11.34 28.31 -1.48
N GLY A 133 12.39 27.49 -1.50
CA GLY A 133 12.62 26.42 -0.51
C GLY A 133 11.78 25.16 -0.79
N VAL A 134 12.23 24.03 -0.25
CA VAL A 134 11.66 22.70 -0.53
C VAL A 134 10.29 22.53 0.12
N ASP A 135 10.11 23.02 1.35
CA ASP A 135 8.87 22.89 2.10
C ASP A 135 7.69 23.59 1.42
N ALA A 136 7.95 24.73 0.77
CA ALA A 136 6.94 25.44 -0.01
C ALA A 136 6.45 24.59 -1.19
N VAL A 137 7.38 23.95 -1.92
CA VAL A 137 7.05 23.11 -3.08
C VAL A 137 6.33 21.82 -2.67
N LEU A 138 6.71 21.24 -1.53
CA LEU A 138 5.99 20.10 -0.95
C LEU A 138 4.59 20.50 -0.45
N GLY A 139 4.43 21.73 0.05
CA GLY A 139 3.12 22.32 0.35
C GLY A 139 2.25 22.46 -0.90
N ASP A 140 2.85 22.87 -2.02
CA ASP A 140 2.19 22.94 -3.33
C ASP A 140 1.91 21.56 -3.93
N TYR A 141 2.68 20.52 -3.56
CA TYR A 141 2.42 19.14 -3.96
C TYR A 141 1.14 18.59 -3.33
N LEU A 142 0.90 18.87 -2.04
CA LEU A 142 -0.27 18.41 -1.29
C LEU A 142 -0.93 19.58 -0.55
N THR A 143 -1.78 20.32 -1.27
CA THR A 143 -2.41 21.54 -0.74
C THR A 143 -3.57 21.22 0.19
N LYS A 144 -4.21 20.05 0.02
CA LYS A 144 -5.45 19.65 0.70
C LYS A 144 -6.63 20.60 0.43
N VAL A 145 -6.57 21.38 -0.65
CA VAL A 145 -7.60 22.34 -1.04
C VAL A 145 -8.14 21.99 -2.41
N SER A 146 -9.41 21.60 -2.49
CA SER A 146 -10.06 21.17 -3.73
C SER A 146 -10.11 22.26 -4.80
N SER A 147 -10.21 23.53 -4.40
CA SER A 147 -10.17 24.67 -5.33
C SER A 147 -8.77 24.99 -5.84
N ASN A 148 -7.71 24.46 -5.23
CA ASN A 148 -6.32 24.69 -5.63
C ASN A 148 -5.50 23.41 -5.50
N PRO A 149 -5.80 22.36 -6.29
CA PRO A 149 -5.18 21.06 -6.10
C PRO A 149 -3.71 21.07 -6.49
N GLY A 150 -2.88 20.36 -5.72
CA GLY A 150 -1.53 19.95 -6.09
C GLY A 150 -1.51 18.57 -6.76
N ALA A 151 -0.32 18.12 -7.18
CA ALA A 151 -0.15 16.81 -7.80
C ALA A 151 -0.57 15.64 -6.88
N GLY A 152 -0.24 15.73 -5.59
CA GLY A 152 -0.65 14.77 -4.57
C GLY A 152 -2.17 14.74 -4.37
N ASP A 153 -2.85 15.88 -4.40
CA ASP A 153 -4.32 15.94 -4.28
C ASP A 153 -5.02 15.24 -5.45
N ILE A 154 -4.49 15.41 -6.68
CA ILE A 154 -5.00 14.69 -7.85
C ILE A 154 -4.81 13.17 -7.71
N LEU A 155 -3.62 12.73 -7.31
CA LEU A 155 -3.33 11.30 -7.09
C LEU A 155 -4.24 10.71 -6.00
N MET A 156 -4.47 11.45 -4.92
CA MET A 156 -5.40 11.09 -3.86
C MET A 156 -6.86 11.10 -4.36
N GLY A 157 -7.22 11.96 -5.31
CA GLY A 157 -8.53 11.98 -5.94
C GLY A 157 -8.87 10.69 -6.70
N PHE A 158 -7.86 10.01 -7.28
CA PHE A 158 -8.05 8.71 -7.96
C PHE A 158 -8.32 7.54 -7.01
N LEU A 159 -8.24 7.76 -5.69
CA LEU A 159 -8.43 6.71 -4.70
C LEU A 159 -9.77 5.99 -4.86
N GLY A 160 -10.86 6.72 -5.09
CA GLY A 160 -12.18 6.12 -5.32
C GLY A 160 -12.20 5.20 -6.55
N SER A 161 -11.59 5.65 -7.66
CA SER A 161 -11.51 4.86 -8.91
C SER A 161 -10.70 3.57 -8.73
N VAL A 162 -9.61 3.63 -7.96
CA VAL A 162 -8.79 2.46 -7.62
C VAL A 162 -9.60 1.43 -6.82
N ILE A 163 -10.38 1.89 -5.82
CA ILE A 163 -11.23 1.02 -5.00
C ILE A 163 -12.31 0.36 -5.87
N LEU A 164 -12.95 1.10 -6.78
CA LEU A 164 -13.95 0.56 -7.72
C LEU A 164 -13.34 -0.50 -8.66
N SER A 165 -12.13 -0.26 -9.18
CA SER A 165 -11.41 -1.23 -10.02
C SER A 165 -11.15 -2.56 -9.29
N PHE A 166 -10.83 -2.51 -7.99
CA PHE A 166 -10.69 -3.71 -7.18
C PHE A 166 -11.98 -4.51 -7.02
N ALA A 167 -13.13 -3.83 -6.90
CA ALA A 167 -14.44 -4.50 -6.85
C ALA A 167 -14.69 -5.31 -8.14
N PHE A 168 -14.36 -4.76 -9.31
CA PHE A 168 -14.46 -5.49 -10.58
C PHE A 168 -13.48 -6.67 -10.67
N SER A 169 -12.24 -6.50 -10.20
CA SER A 169 -11.25 -7.58 -10.15
C SER A 169 -11.74 -8.77 -9.30
N MET A 170 -12.31 -8.48 -8.12
CA MET A 170 -12.95 -9.47 -7.26
C MET A 170 -14.15 -10.16 -7.93
N PHE A 171 -14.99 -9.41 -8.65
CA PHE A 171 -16.12 -9.98 -9.38
C PHE A 171 -15.69 -10.93 -10.51
N LYS A 172 -14.57 -10.64 -11.19
CA LYS A 172 -14.00 -11.56 -12.18
C LYS A 172 -13.57 -12.88 -11.54
N GLN A 173 -12.98 -12.82 -10.34
CA GLN A 173 -12.51 -13.99 -9.59
C GLN A 173 -13.61 -14.70 -8.76
N ARG A 174 -14.89 -14.33 -8.90
CA ARG A 174 -16.01 -14.84 -8.07
C ARG A 174 -16.16 -16.37 -8.04
N LYS A 175 -15.79 -17.07 -9.12
CA LYS A 175 -15.84 -18.54 -9.17
C LYS A 175 -14.83 -19.16 -8.20
N LEU A 176 -13.60 -18.63 -8.19
CA LEU A 176 -12.53 -19.05 -7.28
C LEU A 176 -12.91 -18.75 -5.83
N VAL A 177 -13.46 -17.56 -5.57
CA VAL A 177 -13.97 -17.14 -4.25
C VAL A 177 -15.03 -18.11 -3.74
N LYS A 178 -16.02 -18.47 -4.58
CA LYS A 178 -17.09 -19.40 -4.19
C LYS A 178 -16.57 -20.80 -3.86
N ARG A 179 -15.58 -21.29 -4.61
CA ARG A 179 -15.01 -22.62 -4.43
C ARG A 179 -14.21 -22.74 -3.14
N HIS A 180 -13.40 -21.73 -2.82
CA HIS A 180 -12.52 -21.71 -1.65
C HIS A 180 -13.02 -20.75 -0.56
N ALA A 181 -14.34 -20.57 -0.48
CA ALA A 181 -14.95 -19.54 0.37
C ALA A 181 -14.58 -19.73 1.85
N ALA A 182 -14.64 -20.97 2.34
CA ALA A 182 -14.35 -21.25 3.75
C ALA A 182 -12.90 -20.90 4.11
N GLU A 183 -11.94 -21.33 3.29
CA GLU A 183 -10.51 -21.06 3.52
C GLU A 183 -10.22 -19.55 3.44
N ILE A 184 -10.80 -18.87 2.46
CA ILE A 184 -10.57 -17.44 2.21
C ILE A 184 -11.21 -16.59 3.31
N PHE A 185 -12.52 -16.71 3.53
CA PHE A 185 -13.25 -15.81 4.43
C PHE A 185 -12.81 -15.99 5.89
N ILE A 186 -12.66 -17.23 6.37
CA ILE A 186 -12.28 -17.47 7.77
C ILE A 186 -10.86 -16.96 8.04
N SER A 187 -9.91 -17.25 7.13
CA SER A 187 -8.53 -16.80 7.29
C SER A 187 -8.40 -15.28 7.27
N ILE A 188 -9.15 -14.61 6.39
CA ILE A 188 -9.10 -13.15 6.27
C ILE A 188 -9.76 -12.46 7.46
N ILE A 189 -10.92 -12.94 7.91
CA ILE A 189 -11.59 -12.39 9.10
C ILE A 189 -10.68 -12.49 10.31
N LEU A 190 -10.13 -13.69 10.57
CA LEU A 190 -9.27 -13.93 11.73
C LEU A 190 -7.96 -13.14 11.66
N SER A 191 -7.29 -13.14 10.50
CA SER A 191 -6.04 -12.38 10.33
C SER A 191 -6.26 -10.86 10.36
N SER A 192 -7.36 -10.34 9.83
CA SER A 192 -7.66 -8.90 9.85
C SER A 192 -7.93 -8.41 11.27
N LEU A 193 -8.78 -9.12 12.03
CA LEU A 193 -9.02 -8.81 13.44
C LEU A 193 -7.72 -8.93 14.24
N PHE A 194 -7.00 -10.03 14.09
CA PHE A 194 -5.72 -10.22 14.77
C PHE A 194 -4.74 -9.09 14.44
N SER A 195 -4.62 -8.69 13.17
CA SER A 195 -3.71 -7.61 12.76
C SER A 195 -4.07 -6.27 13.40
N LEU A 196 -5.36 -5.91 13.45
CA LEU A 196 -5.82 -4.67 14.07
C LEU A 196 -5.53 -4.67 15.58
N TYR A 197 -5.97 -5.71 16.28
CA TYR A 197 -5.83 -5.81 17.74
C TYR A 197 -4.38 -6.01 18.19
N SER A 198 -3.60 -6.82 17.47
CA SER A 198 -2.17 -6.98 17.77
C SER A 198 -1.41 -5.68 17.59
N THR A 199 -1.70 -4.91 16.53
CA THR A 199 -1.06 -3.61 16.30
C THR A 199 -1.46 -2.60 17.39
N ALA A 200 -2.74 -2.56 17.79
CA ALA A 200 -3.20 -1.72 18.90
C ALA A 200 -2.47 -2.05 20.21
N LEU A 201 -2.38 -3.36 20.55
CA LEU A 201 -1.75 -3.83 21.77
C LEU A 201 -0.25 -3.56 21.77
N VAL A 202 0.44 -3.88 20.67
CA VAL A 202 1.88 -3.63 20.55
C VAL A 202 2.18 -2.14 20.65
N GLY A 203 1.40 -1.28 20.00
CA GLY A 203 1.58 0.17 20.10
C GLY A 203 1.50 0.68 21.54
N ARG A 204 0.52 0.19 22.31
CA ARG A 204 0.41 0.50 23.74
C ARG A 204 1.56 -0.06 24.57
N LEU A 205 1.94 -1.33 24.38
CA LEU A 205 3.01 -1.98 25.15
C LEU A 205 4.37 -1.29 24.93
N VAL A 206 4.57 -0.74 23.74
CA VAL A 206 5.76 0.00 23.35
C VAL A 206 5.71 1.46 23.84
N GLY A 207 4.55 1.95 24.31
CA GLY A 207 4.36 3.32 24.78
C GLY A 207 4.28 4.33 23.63
N LEU A 208 3.77 3.94 22.46
CA LEU A 208 3.48 4.88 21.39
C LEU A 208 2.31 5.79 21.78
N GLU A 209 2.37 7.04 21.35
CA GLU A 209 1.25 7.98 21.51
C GLU A 209 -0.03 7.41 20.85
N PRO A 210 -1.22 7.62 21.46
CA PRO A 210 -2.48 7.08 20.93
C PRO A 210 -2.73 7.45 19.47
N SER A 211 -2.48 8.70 19.09
CA SER A 211 -2.61 9.21 17.71
C SER A 211 -1.74 8.42 16.72
N LEU A 212 -0.50 8.12 17.09
CA LEU A 212 0.45 7.35 16.28
C LEU A 212 0.02 5.89 16.19
N THR A 213 -0.40 5.28 17.31
CA THR A 213 -0.86 3.89 17.33
C THR A 213 -2.09 3.70 16.44
N VAL A 214 -3.07 4.60 16.54
CA VAL A 214 -4.26 4.59 15.67
C VAL A 214 -3.87 4.72 14.19
N SER A 215 -2.90 5.58 13.89
CA SER A 215 -2.44 5.80 12.51
C SER A 215 -1.83 4.54 11.88
N ILE A 216 -1.24 3.64 12.66
CA ILE A 216 -0.58 2.43 12.15
C ILE A 216 -1.46 1.17 12.21
N LEU A 217 -2.67 1.25 12.79
CA LEU A 217 -3.60 0.12 12.89
C LEU A 217 -3.81 -0.63 11.56
N PRO A 218 -4.15 0.04 10.43
CA PRO A 218 -4.42 -0.64 9.16
C PRO A 218 -3.16 -0.95 8.34
N ARG A 219 -1.98 -1.16 8.96
CA ARG A 219 -0.69 -1.35 8.25
C ARG A 219 -0.64 -2.53 7.25
N CYS A 220 -1.49 -3.55 7.44
CA CYS A 220 -1.54 -4.74 6.56
C CYS A 220 -2.54 -4.60 5.39
N ILE A 221 -3.18 -3.44 5.27
CA ILE A 221 -4.14 -3.10 4.22
C ILE A 221 -3.46 -2.14 3.25
N THR A 222 -3.84 -2.10 1.96
CA THR A 222 -3.22 -1.12 1.04
C THR A 222 -3.51 0.30 1.43
N VAL A 223 -2.53 1.17 1.17
CA VAL A 223 -2.55 2.62 1.44
C VAL A 223 -3.90 3.22 1.10
N ALA A 224 -4.42 2.92 -0.10
CA ALA A 224 -5.73 3.34 -0.55
C ALA A 224 -6.85 3.13 0.50
N LEU A 225 -7.06 1.88 0.91
CA LEU A 225 -8.11 1.52 1.87
C LEU A 225 -7.73 1.87 3.32
N ALA A 226 -6.44 1.82 3.65
CA ALA A 226 -5.93 2.21 4.96
C ALA A 226 -6.20 3.70 5.26
N LEU A 227 -6.04 4.57 4.25
CA LEU A 227 -6.35 6.00 4.35
C LEU A 227 -7.84 6.27 4.56
N SER A 228 -8.71 5.47 3.93
CA SER A 228 -10.16 5.53 4.20
C SER A 228 -10.50 5.02 5.61
N ILE A 229 -9.82 3.98 6.10
CA ILE A 229 -10.03 3.45 7.46
C ILE A 229 -9.61 4.46 8.52
N VAL A 230 -8.42 5.03 8.39
CA VAL A 230 -7.87 5.95 9.40
C VAL A 230 -8.67 7.25 9.49
N SER A 231 -9.34 7.69 8.42
CA SER A 231 -10.26 8.84 8.48
C SER A 231 -11.48 8.62 9.38
N LEU A 232 -11.76 7.38 9.80
CA LEU A 232 -12.82 7.05 10.77
C LEU A 232 -12.40 7.29 12.22
N PHE A 233 -11.12 7.59 12.45
CA PHE A 233 -10.54 7.81 13.77
C PHE A 233 -10.03 9.26 13.89
N GLU A 234 -10.41 9.92 14.97
CA GLU A 234 -9.98 11.29 15.24
C GLU A 234 -8.50 11.34 15.64
N GLY A 235 -7.81 12.42 15.24
CA GLY A 235 -6.40 12.66 15.61
C GLY A 235 -5.37 11.80 14.86
N ALA A 236 -5.81 10.94 13.94
CA ALA A 236 -4.90 10.07 13.20
C ALA A 236 -4.22 10.77 12.01
N ASN A 237 -3.00 10.35 11.70
CA ASN A 237 -2.14 10.97 10.71
C ASN A 237 -2.03 10.11 9.44
N SER A 238 -2.67 10.56 8.36
CA SER A 238 -2.68 9.90 7.05
C SER A 238 -1.28 9.66 6.47
N SER A 239 -0.35 10.60 6.63
CA SER A 239 1.01 10.44 6.10
C SER A 239 1.76 9.32 6.82
N LEU A 240 1.57 9.19 8.14
CA LEU A 240 2.13 8.09 8.92
C LEU A 240 1.49 6.76 8.55
N THR A 241 0.16 6.73 8.34
CA THR A 241 -0.54 5.52 7.86
C THR A 241 0.03 5.03 6.54
N ALA A 242 0.20 5.93 5.56
CA ALA A 242 0.77 5.59 4.26
C ALA A 242 2.20 5.03 4.41
N ALA A 243 3.04 5.67 5.24
CA ALA A 243 4.40 5.21 5.50
C ALA A 243 4.44 3.83 6.15
N ALA A 244 3.64 3.60 7.21
CA ALA A 244 3.61 2.32 7.93
C ALA A 244 3.14 1.16 7.06
N VAL A 245 2.15 1.40 6.19
CA VAL A 245 1.71 0.43 5.17
C VAL A 245 2.84 0.13 4.20
N VAL A 246 3.47 1.15 3.62
CA VAL A 246 4.57 0.95 2.65
C VAL A 246 5.72 0.15 3.28
N VAL A 247 6.14 0.49 4.50
CA VAL A 247 7.18 -0.25 5.23
C VAL A 247 6.77 -1.71 5.43
N THR A 248 5.55 -1.96 5.91
CA THR A 248 5.04 -3.33 6.10
C THR A 248 5.05 -4.13 4.79
N GLY A 249 4.62 -3.52 3.70
CA GLY A 249 4.62 -4.15 2.38
C GLY A 249 6.01 -4.39 1.81
N LEU A 250 6.98 -3.50 2.05
CA LEU A 250 8.38 -3.68 1.63
C LEU A 250 9.06 -4.81 2.40
N ILE A 251 8.82 -4.90 3.71
CA ILE A 251 9.26 -6.03 4.53
C ILE A 251 8.70 -7.33 3.94
N GLY A 252 7.40 -7.38 3.67
CA GLY A 252 6.80 -8.54 3.01
C GLY A 252 7.39 -8.85 1.65
N ALA A 253 7.54 -7.86 0.77
CA ALA A 253 8.09 -8.04 -0.57
C ALA A 253 9.50 -8.67 -0.55
N ASN A 254 10.32 -8.33 0.45
CA ASN A 254 11.68 -8.84 0.56
C ASN A 254 11.78 -10.20 1.26
N PHE A 255 10.94 -10.45 2.27
CA PHE A 255 11.12 -11.59 3.17
C PHE A 255 10.02 -12.66 3.08
N VAL A 256 8.89 -12.41 2.41
CA VAL A 256 7.72 -13.31 2.45
C VAL A 256 8.03 -14.73 1.97
N GLN A 257 8.69 -14.89 0.83
CA GLN A 257 9.00 -16.22 0.29
C GLN A 257 9.89 -17.03 1.25
N ALA A 258 10.98 -16.42 1.71
CA ALA A 258 11.91 -17.07 2.64
C ALA A 258 11.21 -17.48 3.95
N THR A 259 10.31 -16.62 4.45
CA THR A 259 9.50 -16.91 5.64
C THR A 259 8.53 -18.07 5.38
N LEU A 260 7.79 -18.05 4.27
CA LEU A 260 6.85 -19.13 3.91
C LEU A 260 7.55 -20.48 3.73
N ASP A 261 8.73 -20.49 3.11
CA ASP A 261 9.56 -21.69 2.93
C ASP A 261 10.06 -22.24 4.27
N LYS A 262 10.52 -21.34 5.16
CA LYS A 262 10.95 -21.71 6.52
C LYS A 262 9.79 -22.27 7.35
N LEU A 263 8.59 -21.72 7.21
CA LEU A 263 7.35 -22.22 7.83
C LEU A 263 6.78 -23.46 7.12
N ARG A 264 7.41 -23.91 6.03
CA ARG A 264 7.03 -25.08 5.23
C ARG A 264 5.63 -24.98 4.64
N PHE A 265 5.18 -23.77 4.29
CA PHE A 265 3.91 -23.60 3.58
C PHE A 265 4.12 -23.99 2.12
N ARG A 266 3.55 -25.13 1.70
CA ARG A 266 3.67 -25.64 0.33
C ARG A 266 2.45 -25.37 -0.54
N ASP A 267 1.37 -24.92 0.10
CA ASP A 267 0.09 -24.70 -0.54
C ASP A 267 0.02 -23.29 -1.14
N PRO A 268 -0.21 -23.13 -2.46
CA PRO A 268 -0.34 -21.82 -3.08
C PRO A 268 -1.52 -21.00 -2.56
N ILE A 269 -2.60 -21.64 -2.08
CA ILE A 269 -3.75 -20.97 -1.46
C ILE A 269 -3.30 -20.31 -0.15
N ALA A 270 -2.70 -21.09 0.74
CA ALA A 270 -2.23 -20.60 2.03
C ALA A 270 -1.11 -19.56 1.88
N ARG A 271 -0.15 -19.78 0.97
CA ARG A 271 0.91 -18.82 0.65
C ARG A 271 0.32 -17.51 0.12
N GLY A 272 -0.66 -17.60 -0.77
CA GLY A 272 -1.33 -16.44 -1.35
C GLY A 272 -2.11 -15.62 -0.33
N ILE A 273 -2.96 -16.29 0.45
CA ILE A 273 -3.75 -15.66 1.53
C ILE A 273 -2.83 -15.03 2.58
N ALA A 274 -1.84 -15.78 3.07
CA ALA A 274 -0.93 -15.30 4.11
C ALA A 274 -0.14 -14.07 3.67
N THR A 275 0.33 -14.05 2.43
CA THR A 275 1.10 -12.94 1.86
C THR A 275 0.26 -11.69 1.72
N ALA A 276 -0.92 -11.81 1.12
CA ALA A 276 -1.76 -10.66 0.85
C ALA A 276 -2.37 -10.07 2.13
N SER A 277 -2.76 -10.90 3.10
CA SER A 277 -3.30 -10.44 4.38
C SER A 277 -2.25 -9.82 5.31
N SER A 278 -0.96 -10.07 5.09
CA SER A 278 0.13 -9.53 5.93
C SER A 278 0.89 -8.37 5.27
N ALA A 279 1.07 -8.40 3.95
CA ALA A 279 1.92 -7.45 3.21
C ALA A 279 1.26 -6.91 1.93
N HIS A 280 -0.07 -7.08 1.82
CA HIS A 280 -0.92 -6.47 0.81
C HIS A 280 -0.37 -6.61 -0.63
N GLY A 281 -0.59 -5.60 -1.48
CA GLY A 281 -0.18 -5.63 -2.88
C GLY A 281 1.33 -5.76 -3.12
N LEU A 282 2.17 -5.25 -2.21
CA LEU A 282 3.63 -5.30 -2.36
C LEU A 282 4.18 -6.72 -2.17
N GLY A 283 3.77 -7.39 -1.09
CA GLY A 283 4.09 -8.80 -0.88
C GLY A 283 3.51 -9.68 -1.99
N THR A 284 2.29 -9.38 -2.44
CA THR A 284 1.63 -10.09 -3.55
C THR A 284 2.46 -10.04 -4.83
N ALA A 285 2.91 -8.85 -5.23
CA ALA A 285 3.74 -8.67 -6.42
C ALA A 285 5.05 -9.44 -6.33
N ALA A 286 5.69 -9.44 -5.15
CA ALA A 286 6.94 -10.17 -4.94
C ALA A 286 6.75 -11.69 -4.96
N LEU A 287 5.71 -12.22 -4.30
CA LEU A 287 5.41 -13.66 -4.29
C LEU A 287 5.07 -14.15 -5.70
N SER A 288 4.07 -13.52 -6.34
CA SER A 288 3.56 -13.92 -7.66
C SER A 288 4.59 -13.83 -8.78
N ALA A 289 5.63 -13.01 -8.64
CA ALA A 289 6.72 -12.96 -9.60
C ALA A 289 7.52 -14.27 -9.69
N LYS A 290 7.53 -15.08 -8.62
CA LYS A 290 8.19 -16.40 -8.60
C LYS A 290 7.20 -17.57 -8.51
N GLU A 291 6.02 -17.33 -7.93
CA GLU A 291 4.96 -18.31 -7.70
C GLU A 291 3.64 -17.81 -8.31
N PRO A 292 3.52 -17.81 -9.64
CA PRO A 292 2.35 -17.28 -10.33
C PRO A 292 1.04 -17.97 -9.93
N GLU A 293 1.09 -19.22 -9.48
CA GLU A 293 -0.05 -20.00 -9.00
C GLU A 293 -0.71 -19.42 -7.72
N ALA A 294 0.05 -18.68 -6.90
CA ALA A 294 -0.46 -18.05 -5.68
C ALA A 294 -1.20 -16.73 -5.97
N LEU A 295 -0.99 -16.14 -7.16
CA LEU A 295 -1.46 -14.81 -7.53
C LEU A 295 -2.99 -14.64 -7.40
N PRO A 296 -3.84 -15.58 -7.85
CA PRO A 296 -5.29 -15.39 -7.77
C PRO A 296 -5.80 -15.37 -6.31
N PHE A 297 -5.18 -16.18 -5.45
CA PHE A 297 -5.46 -16.18 -4.01
C PHE A 297 -4.94 -14.91 -3.34
N CYS A 298 -3.76 -14.41 -3.72
CA CYS A 298 -3.29 -13.11 -3.26
C CYS A 298 -4.25 -11.97 -3.66
N ALA A 299 -4.69 -11.93 -4.92
CA ALA A 299 -5.56 -10.87 -5.44
C ALA A 299 -6.89 -10.83 -4.67
N ILE A 300 -7.48 -11.99 -4.41
CA ILE A 300 -8.70 -12.12 -3.61
C ILE A 300 -8.44 -11.71 -2.16
N ALA A 301 -7.41 -12.26 -1.54
CA ALA A 301 -7.13 -12.03 -0.14
C ALA A 301 -6.77 -10.57 0.14
N TYR A 302 -6.03 -9.93 -0.76
CA TYR A 302 -5.74 -8.51 -0.70
C TYR A 302 -7.05 -7.70 -0.71
N GLY A 303 -7.93 -7.89 -1.70
CA GLY A 303 -9.19 -7.13 -1.79
C GLY A 303 -10.09 -7.34 -0.58
N LEU A 304 -10.29 -8.59 -0.16
CA LEU A 304 -11.13 -8.93 0.98
C LEU A 304 -10.55 -8.46 2.32
N THR A 305 -9.23 -8.49 2.52
CA THR A 305 -8.60 -7.98 3.75
C THR A 305 -8.91 -6.49 3.92
N GLY A 306 -8.89 -5.73 2.82
CA GLY A 306 -9.30 -4.33 2.84
C GLY A 306 -10.79 -4.13 3.13
N ILE A 307 -11.67 -4.94 2.55
CA ILE A 307 -13.13 -4.89 2.78
C ILE A 307 -13.44 -5.21 4.25
N PHE A 308 -12.95 -6.32 4.78
CA PHE A 308 -13.21 -6.71 6.17
C PHE A 308 -12.55 -5.77 7.17
N GLY A 309 -11.31 -5.33 6.92
CA GLY A 309 -10.67 -4.32 7.75
C GLY A 309 -11.48 -3.02 7.81
N SER A 310 -11.97 -2.53 6.66
CA SER A 310 -12.84 -1.35 6.61
C SER A 310 -14.17 -1.56 7.31
N LEU A 311 -14.82 -2.72 7.10
CA LEU A 311 -16.06 -3.08 7.77
C LEU A 311 -15.87 -3.11 9.30
N PHE A 312 -14.82 -3.77 9.79
CA PHE A 312 -14.54 -3.86 11.23
C PHE A 312 -14.30 -2.49 11.85
N CYS A 313 -13.47 -1.64 11.24
CA CYS A 313 -13.23 -0.29 11.76
C CYS A 313 -14.45 0.63 11.64
N SER A 314 -15.39 0.34 10.73
CA SER A 314 -16.65 1.09 10.60
C SER A 314 -17.67 0.73 11.67
N VAL A 315 -17.60 -0.47 12.25
CA VAL A 315 -18.47 -0.89 13.36
C VAL A 315 -18.08 -0.13 14.63
N PRO A 316 -18.99 0.69 15.24
CA PRO A 316 -18.65 1.52 16.38
C PRO A 316 -18.11 0.74 17.58
N VAL A 317 -18.63 -0.46 17.84
CA VAL A 317 -18.21 -1.33 18.94
C VAL A 317 -16.75 -1.75 18.79
N ILE A 318 -16.36 -2.19 17.58
CA ILE A 318 -14.98 -2.58 17.30
C ILE A 318 -14.06 -1.36 17.39
N ARG A 319 -14.47 -0.22 16.79
CA ARG A 319 -13.70 1.03 16.85
C ARG A 319 -13.44 1.48 18.29
N GLN A 320 -14.46 1.50 19.14
CA GLN A 320 -14.34 1.85 20.55
C GLN A 320 -13.45 0.86 21.30
N SER A 321 -13.56 -0.45 21.01
CA SER A 321 -12.69 -1.45 21.62
C SER A 321 -11.22 -1.27 21.23
N LEU A 322 -10.94 -0.89 19.98
CA LEU A 322 -9.58 -0.59 19.52
C LEU A 322 -9.04 0.64 20.24
N LEU A 323 -9.82 1.72 20.33
CA LEU A 323 -9.42 2.93 21.06
C LEU A 323 -9.15 2.64 22.55
N ALA A 324 -9.99 1.83 23.20
CA ALA A 324 -9.78 1.43 24.60
C ALA A 324 -8.49 0.63 24.81
N ILE A 325 -8.10 -0.18 23.81
CA ILE A 325 -6.81 -0.90 23.84
C ILE A 325 -5.66 0.06 23.61
N VAL A 326 -5.78 0.99 22.67
CA VAL A 326 -4.73 1.99 22.40
C VAL A 326 -4.44 2.84 23.64
N GLY A 327 -5.48 3.22 24.40
CA GLY A 327 -5.36 4.05 25.59
C GLY A 327 -5.80 5.48 25.31
#